data_AF-A0A3C2BWN3-F1
#
_entry.id   AF-A0A3C2BWN3-F1
#
_cell.length_a   1.000
_cell.length_b   1.000
_cell.length_c   1.000
_cell.angle_alpha   90.00
_cell.angle_beta   90.00
_cell.angle_gamma   90.00
#
_symmetry.space_group_name_H-M   'P 1'
#
loop_
_entity.id
_entity.type
_entity.pdbx_description
1 polymer ?
#
loop_
_entity_poly.entity_id
_entity_poly.type
_entity_poly.pdbx_seq_one_letter_code
_entity_poly.pdbx_strand_id
1 'polypeptide(L)'
;MTGSDAYTYAQTAGNVWARRKTTTTPTATTTPDPTPAPTSTGTNPRDALVSGTYKPDATNTGVIAGITLTPYNTGGAVLNITTADTIFANLDIYGDLNIQAPGVQFINCRLRGGTNWPTGQDAVADCRSATVLSRVTDIAPWDGVPYFEDCTIYAQRPSYYRDGIDGHAWVKRCNIYNTNDGIGSYNTDTSSTTKGSRLKVEGSWIHELIYWAP
;
A
#
# COMPACT_ATOMS: atom_id res chain seq x y z
N MET A 1 36.72 -11.02 -20.56
CA MET A 1 37.40 -12.31 -20.74
C MET A 1 36.56 -13.15 -21.68
N THR A 2 37.18 -13.59 -22.77
CA THR A 2 36.58 -14.25 -23.94
C THR A 2 36.11 -15.66 -23.61
N GLY A 3 34.81 -15.93 -23.70
CA GLY A 3 34.28 -17.29 -23.64
C GLY A 3 34.53 -18.00 -24.98
N SER A 4 35.40 -19.00 -24.97
CA SER A 4 35.68 -19.86 -26.11
C SER A 4 34.55 -20.88 -26.30
N ASP A 5 33.84 -20.81 -27.43
CA ASP A 5 32.89 -21.84 -27.82
C ASP A 5 33.65 -23.15 -28.13
N ALA A 6 33.30 -24.23 -27.44
CA ALA A 6 33.84 -25.56 -27.71
C ALA A 6 33.16 -26.16 -28.94
N TYR A 7 33.93 -26.44 -29.99
CA TYR A 7 33.48 -27.19 -31.17
C TYR A 7 34.03 -28.61 -31.10
N THR A 8 33.15 -29.61 -31.15
CA THR A 8 33.54 -31.02 -31.34
C THR A 8 33.25 -31.46 -32.78
N TYR A 9 34.28 -31.98 -33.46
CA TYR A 9 34.13 -32.56 -34.80
C TYR A 9 33.90 -34.07 -34.68
N ALA A 10 32.76 -34.55 -35.18
CA ALA A 10 32.51 -35.98 -35.38
C ALA A 10 32.59 -36.29 -36.88
N GLN A 11 33.42 -37.27 -37.25
CA GLN A 11 33.61 -37.71 -38.62
C GLN A 11 32.59 -38.81 -38.93
N THR A 12 31.61 -38.53 -39.80
CA THR A 12 30.76 -39.56 -40.42
C THR A 12 31.24 -39.81 -41.85
N ALA A 13 31.21 -41.07 -42.28
CA ALA A 13 31.57 -41.48 -43.63
C ALA A 13 30.69 -40.74 -44.66
N GLY A 14 31.29 -39.82 -45.41
CA GLY A 14 30.64 -38.93 -46.36
C GLY A 14 30.95 -37.47 -46.05
N ASN A 15 31.82 -36.84 -46.86
CA ASN A 15 32.31 -35.47 -46.71
C ASN A 15 31.19 -34.40 -46.74
N VAL A 16 30.47 -34.22 -45.64
CA VAL A 16 29.54 -33.10 -45.42
C VAL A 16 29.75 -32.56 -44.01
N TRP A 17 30.34 -31.36 -43.90
CA TRP A 17 30.55 -30.67 -42.62
C TRP A 17 29.28 -29.89 -42.22
N ALA A 18 28.46 -30.44 -41.34
CA ALA A 18 27.34 -29.72 -40.74
C ALA A 18 27.73 -29.17 -39.36
N ARG A 19 27.69 -27.84 -39.16
CA ARG A 19 27.91 -27.20 -37.86
C ARG A 19 26.65 -27.38 -36.99
N ARG A 20 26.72 -28.17 -35.91
CA ARG A 20 25.69 -28.17 -34.85
C ARG A 20 26.13 -27.24 -33.72
N LYS A 21 25.33 -26.21 -33.44
CA LYS A 21 25.49 -25.34 -32.26
C LYS A 21 24.76 -25.99 -31.09
N THR A 22 25.48 -26.55 -30.14
CA THR A 22 24.91 -27.00 -28.86
C THR A 22 24.54 -25.77 -28.03
N THR A 23 23.24 -25.50 -27.93
CA THR A 23 22.72 -24.41 -27.08
C THR A 23 22.35 -25.03 -25.74
N THR A 24 23.08 -24.68 -24.68
CA THR A 24 22.70 -25.06 -23.31
C THR A 24 21.57 -24.13 -22.85
N THR A 25 20.35 -24.64 -22.79
CA THR A 25 19.20 -23.94 -22.20
C THR A 25 19.45 -23.76 -20.69
N PRO A 26 19.50 -22.54 -20.14
CA PRO A 26 19.60 -22.36 -18.70
C PRO A 26 18.34 -22.88 -18.01
N THR A 27 18.52 -23.69 -16.97
CA THR A 27 17.45 -24.17 -16.10
C THR A 27 16.77 -22.99 -15.43
N ALA A 28 15.46 -22.81 -15.67
CA ALA A 28 14.67 -21.79 -15.01
C ALA A 28 14.72 -21.99 -13.49
N THR A 29 15.14 -20.96 -12.76
CA THR A 29 15.04 -20.93 -11.30
C THR A 29 13.57 -20.73 -10.95
N THR A 30 12.94 -21.73 -10.36
CA THR A 30 11.56 -21.64 -9.89
C THR A 30 11.48 -20.59 -8.78
N THR A 31 10.80 -19.48 -9.06
CA THR A 31 10.40 -18.51 -8.02
C THR A 31 9.45 -19.23 -7.06
N PRO A 32 9.65 -19.17 -5.74
CA PRO A 32 8.74 -19.79 -4.80
C PRO A 32 7.34 -19.21 -4.96
N ASP A 33 6.35 -20.10 -4.97
CA ASP A 33 4.92 -19.79 -5.05
C ASP A 33 4.54 -18.80 -3.94
N PRO A 34 3.81 -17.69 -4.21
CA PRO A 34 3.34 -16.80 -3.17
C PRO A 34 2.60 -17.59 -2.09
N THR A 35 3.07 -17.47 -0.85
CA THR A 35 2.42 -18.09 0.31
C THR A 35 0.98 -17.58 0.38
N PRO A 36 -0.03 -18.47 0.41
CA PRO A 36 -1.42 -18.05 0.51
C PRO A 36 -1.62 -17.20 1.77
N ALA A 37 -2.32 -16.08 1.61
CA ALA A 37 -2.63 -15.17 2.69
C ALA A 37 -3.43 -15.91 3.79
N PRO A 38 -3.17 -15.62 5.08
CA PRO A 38 -3.90 -16.27 6.16
C PRO A 38 -5.40 -15.97 6.06
N THR A 39 -6.20 -17.04 5.98
CA THR A 39 -7.67 -16.94 5.99
C THR A 39 -8.14 -16.65 7.42
N SER A 40 -8.61 -15.42 7.66
CA SER A 40 -9.33 -15.04 8.87
C SER A 40 -10.62 -15.85 9.00
N THR A 41 -10.78 -16.62 10.08
CA THR A 41 -11.97 -17.48 10.34
C THR A 41 -13.04 -16.82 11.20
N GLY A 42 -12.92 -15.52 11.53
CA GLY A 42 -13.94 -14.76 12.25
C GLY A 42 -14.68 -13.78 11.34
N THR A 43 -16.02 -13.78 11.38
CA THR A 43 -16.84 -12.71 10.79
C THR A 43 -16.49 -11.40 11.51
N ASN A 44 -16.14 -10.35 10.76
CA ASN A 44 -15.86 -9.04 11.34
C ASN A 44 -17.17 -8.48 11.92
N PRO A 45 -17.25 -8.21 13.24
CA PRO A 45 -18.49 -7.73 13.86
C PRO A 45 -18.98 -6.39 13.29
N ARG A 46 -18.11 -5.67 12.57
CA ARG A 46 -18.37 -4.35 12.00
C ARG A 46 -18.90 -4.39 10.57
N ASP A 47 -18.99 -5.56 9.94
CA ASP A 47 -19.53 -5.70 8.58
C ASP A 47 -21.01 -5.27 8.50
N ALA A 48 -21.74 -5.39 9.61
CA ALA A 48 -23.14 -4.96 9.72
C ALA A 48 -23.31 -3.44 9.96
N LEU A 49 -22.23 -2.70 10.23
CA LEU A 49 -22.31 -1.27 10.51
C LEU A 49 -22.58 -0.48 9.23
N VAL A 50 -23.60 0.38 9.28
CA VAL A 50 -23.97 1.28 8.18
C VAL A 50 -23.49 2.70 8.51
N SER A 51 -22.61 3.25 7.68
CA SER A 51 -22.08 4.61 7.89
C SER A 51 -23.21 5.63 7.98
N GLY A 52 -23.11 6.54 8.95
CA GLY A 52 -24.14 7.55 9.22
C GLY A 52 -25.26 7.12 10.16
N THR A 53 -25.33 5.84 10.57
CA THR A 53 -26.33 5.37 11.56
C THR A 53 -25.78 5.23 12.98
N TYR A 54 -24.49 5.47 13.18
CA TYR A 54 -23.80 5.46 14.46
C TYR A 54 -22.76 6.57 14.51
N LYS A 55 -22.34 6.94 15.72
CA LYS A 55 -21.22 7.85 15.94
C LYS A 55 -19.91 7.04 15.97
N PRO A 56 -18.91 7.38 15.14
CA PRO A 56 -17.60 6.75 15.21
C PRO A 56 -16.95 6.96 16.59
N ASP A 57 -16.40 5.89 17.15
CA ASP A 57 -15.64 5.88 18.40
C ASP A 57 -14.66 4.69 18.45
N ALA A 58 -13.95 4.53 19.57
CA ALA A 58 -12.95 3.47 19.77
C ALA A 58 -13.50 2.03 19.62
N THR A 59 -14.80 1.82 19.85
CA THR A 59 -15.43 0.49 19.82
C THR A 59 -15.75 0.05 18.39
N ASN A 60 -16.03 1.00 17.50
CA ASN A 60 -16.49 0.73 16.13
C ASN A 60 -15.52 1.20 15.03
N THR A 61 -14.36 1.72 15.39
CA THR A 61 -13.29 2.12 14.45
C THR A 61 -11.92 1.54 14.81
N GLY A 62 -10.97 1.69 13.90
CA GLY A 62 -9.59 1.26 14.09
C GLY A 62 -9.42 -0.25 14.02
N VAL A 63 -8.27 -0.74 14.48
CA VAL A 63 -7.99 -2.18 14.57
C VAL A 63 -9.11 -2.90 15.34
N ILE A 64 -9.57 -4.01 14.79
CA ILE A 64 -10.61 -4.87 15.37
C ILE A 64 -10.07 -5.50 16.66
N ALA A 65 -10.78 -5.26 17.76
CA ALA A 65 -10.43 -5.80 19.06
C ALA A 65 -10.37 -7.33 19.04
N GLY A 66 -9.35 -7.91 19.69
CA GLY A 66 -9.16 -9.35 19.78
C GLY A 66 -8.42 -9.98 18.58
N ILE A 67 -8.14 -9.22 17.51
CA ILE A 67 -7.30 -9.69 16.41
C ILE A 67 -5.83 -9.37 16.68
N THR A 68 -4.97 -10.38 16.65
CA THR A 68 -3.52 -10.21 16.74
C THR A 68 -2.98 -9.72 15.41
N LEU A 69 -2.25 -8.60 15.45
CA LEU A 69 -1.56 -8.06 14.28
C LEU A 69 -0.16 -8.67 14.13
N THR A 70 0.23 -8.96 12.90
CA THR A 70 1.59 -9.41 12.58
C THR A 70 2.50 -8.20 12.36
N PRO A 71 3.65 -8.08 13.04
CA PRO A 71 4.59 -6.99 12.80
C PRO A 71 5.09 -7.00 11.34
N TYR A 72 5.13 -5.82 10.71
CA TYR A 72 5.61 -5.65 9.34
C TYR A 72 6.42 -4.35 9.22
N ASN A 73 7.43 -4.35 8.35
CA ASN A 73 8.35 -3.21 8.17
C ASN A 73 8.93 -2.68 9.50
N THR A 74 9.33 -3.57 10.41
CA THR A 74 9.68 -3.25 11.80
C THR A 74 10.87 -2.32 11.99
N GLY A 75 11.64 -2.04 10.93
CA GLY A 75 12.72 -1.05 10.93
C GLY A 75 12.24 0.40 10.83
N GLY A 76 10.97 0.65 10.52
CA GLY A 76 10.40 2.01 10.45
C GLY A 76 10.86 2.84 9.25
N ALA A 77 11.51 2.20 8.27
CA ALA A 77 11.84 2.84 7.00
C ALA A 77 10.55 3.15 6.20
N VAL A 78 10.62 4.11 5.28
CA VAL A 78 9.48 4.40 4.39
C VAL A 78 9.17 3.16 3.54
N LEU A 79 7.91 2.73 3.54
CA LEU A 79 7.45 1.61 2.72
C LEU A 79 6.95 2.13 1.37
N ASN A 80 7.71 1.87 0.31
CA ASN A 80 7.30 2.21 -1.06
C ASN A 80 6.44 1.08 -1.64
N ILE A 81 5.18 1.40 -1.94
CA ILE A 81 4.20 0.42 -2.46
C ILE A 81 3.92 0.74 -3.92
N THR A 82 4.57 -0.02 -4.80
CA THR A 82 4.55 0.19 -6.25
C THR A 82 3.78 -0.90 -7.00
N THR A 83 3.36 -1.96 -6.30
CA THR A 83 2.57 -3.05 -6.86
C THR A 83 1.09 -2.77 -6.65
N ALA A 84 0.35 -2.70 -7.75
CA ALA A 84 -1.09 -2.49 -7.71
C ALA A 84 -1.83 -3.66 -7.07
N ASP A 85 -3.02 -3.40 -6.53
CA ASP A 85 -3.90 -4.39 -5.91
C ASP A 85 -3.26 -5.16 -4.73
N THR A 86 -2.15 -4.63 -4.18
CA THR A 86 -1.51 -5.22 -3.01
C THR A 86 -2.45 -5.08 -1.81
N ILE A 87 -2.68 -6.19 -1.10
CA ILE A 87 -3.51 -6.23 0.10
C ILE A 87 -2.62 -6.45 1.32
N PHE A 88 -2.68 -5.50 2.25
CA PHE A 88 -2.10 -5.60 3.58
C PHE A 88 -3.24 -5.84 4.56
N ALA A 89 -3.26 -7.00 5.24
CA ALA A 89 -4.32 -7.34 6.17
C ALA A 89 -3.77 -7.85 7.50
N ASN A 90 -4.36 -7.39 8.62
CA ASN A 90 -3.98 -7.80 9.98
C ASN A 90 -2.49 -7.54 10.31
N LEU A 91 -1.94 -6.42 9.85
CA LEU A 91 -0.54 -6.05 10.05
C LEU A 91 -0.36 -4.87 11.01
N ASP A 92 0.71 -4.92 11.80
CA ASP A 92 1.24 -3.76 12.54
C ASP A 92 2.45 -3.22 11.76
N ILE A 93 2.19 -2.24 10.89
CA ILE A 93 3.13 -1.68 9.94
C ILE A 93 3.82 -0.46 10.56
N TYR A 94 5.15 -0.46 10.55
CA TYR A 94 5.94 0.69 11.02
C TYR A 94 6.59 1.43 9.85
N GLY A 95 6.64 2.75 9.93
CA GLY A 95 7.17 3.63 8.90
C GLY A 95 6.06 4.31 8.12
N ASP A 96 6.40 5.43 7.49
CA ASP A 96 5.48 6.13 6.59
C ASP A 96 5.26 5.29 5.32
N LEU A 97 4.07 5.36 4.73
CA LEU A 97 3.71 4.64 3.52
C LEU A 97 3.74 5.59 2.33
N ASN A 98 4.49 5.25 1.30
CA ASN A 98 4.48 5.94 0.02
C ASN A 98 3.77 5.06 -1.00
N ILE A 99 2.50 5.34 -1.25
CA ILE A 99 1.62 4.54 -2.11
C ILE A 99 1.66 5.11 -3.53
N GLN A 100 2.22 4.32 -4.44
CA GLN A 100 2.48 4.72 -5.83
C GLN A 100 1.79 3.79 -6.84
N ALA A 101 0.79 3.04 -6.40
CA ALA A 101 0.06 2.09 -7.24
C ALA A 101 -1.45 2.14 -6.96
N PRO A 102 -2.29 1.87 -7.98
CA PRO A 102 -3.73 1.82 -7.80
C PRO A 102 -4.17 0.56 -7.03
N GLY A 103 -5.32 0.66 -6.36
CA GLY A 103 -6.05 -0.49 -5.80
C GLY A 103 -5.42 -1.12 -4.57
N VAL A 104 -4.41 -0.49 -3.97
CA VAL A 104 -3.78 -0.97 -2.73
C VAL A 104 -4.80 -0.94 -1.59
N GLN A 105 -4.82 -1.99 -0.77
CA GLN A 105 -5.78 -2.12 0.33
C GLN A 105 -5.06 -2.35 1.66
N PHE A 106 -5.56 -1.71 2.71
CA PHE A 106 -5.18 -1.92 4.09
C PHE A 106 -6.43 -2.29 4.88
N ILE A 107 -6.45 -3.50 5.44
CA ILE A 107 -7.62 -4.05 6.11
C ILE A 107 -7.21 -4.49 7.51
N ASN A 108 -7.82 -3.90 8.53
CA ASN A 108 -7.50 -4.20 9.93
C ASN A 108 -6.01 -4.06 10.26
N CYS A 109 -5.39 -2.95 9.81
CA CYS A 109 -3.97 -2.69 10.03
C CYS A 109 -3.76 -1.59 11.09
N ARG A 110 -2.62 -1.66 11.79
CA ARG A 110 -2.08 -0.53 12.55
C ARG A 110 -0.96 0.10 11.74
N LEU A 111 -1.13 1.37 11.36
CA LEU A 111 -0.17 2.15 10.60
C LEU A 111 0.51 3.13 11.56
N ARG A 112 1.78 2.84 11.88
CA ARG A 112 2.61 3.65 12.77
C ARG A 112 3.53 4.52 11.92
N GLY A 113 3.13 5.77 11.68
CA GLY A 113 3.98 6.72 10.94
C GLY A 113 5.36 6.84 11.57
N GLY A 114 6.38 6.95 10.74
CA GLY A 114 7.78 6.90 11.14
C GLY A 114 8.19 8.02 12.10
N THR A 115 9.41 7.94 12.64
CA THR A 115 9.95 8.93 13.59
C THR A 115 10.69 10.09 12.91
N ASN A 116 10.67 10.15 11.58
CA ASN A 116 11.27 11.24 10.82
C ASN A 116 10.49 12.54 11.04
N TRP A 117 11.19 13.68 11.03
CA TRP A 117 10.56 14.99 11.04
C TRP A 117 10.50 15.51 9.60
N PRO A 118 9.30 15.55 8.97
CA PRO A 118 9.19 16.01 7.60
C PRO A 118 9.51 17.51 7.49
N THR A 119 10.17 17.90 6.41
CA THR A 119 10.52 19.30 6.09
C THR A 119 9.51 19.99 5.17
N GLY A 120 8.44 19.28 4.81
CA GLY A 120 7.33 19.74 3.98
C GLY A 120 6.19 18.73 4.06
N GLN A 121 5.04 19.06 3.43
CA GLN A 121 3.81 18.26 3.52
C GLN A 121 4.04 16.77 3.24
N ASP A 122 3.66 15.94 4.21
CA ASP A 122 3.87 14.49 4.28
C ASP A 122 2.70 13.84 5.04
N ALA A 123 2.60 12.51 5.01
CA ALA A 123 1.56 11.78 5.74
C ALA A 123 2.04 10.41 6.22
N VAL A 124 1.32 9.83 7.20
CA VAL A 124 1.52 8.42 7.57
C VAL A 124 1.22 7.51 6.36
N ALA A 125 0.21 7.86 5.56
CA ALA A 125 -0.02 7.25 4.26
C ALA A 125 -0.13 8.32 3.16
N ASP A 126 0.94 8.48 2.38
CA ASP A 126 0.97 9.36 1.20
C ASP A 126 0.42 8.61 -0.01
N CYS A 127 -0.74 9.07 -0.48
CA CYS A 127 -1.46 8.59 -1.65
C CYS A 127 -1.61 9.68 -2.72
N ARG A 128 -0.69 10.67 -2.77
CA ARG A 128 -0.82 11.83 -3.67
C ARG A 128 -0.36 11.59 -5.10
N SER A 129 0.34 10.48 -5.36
CA SER A 129 0.92 10.18 -6.68
C SER A 129 -0.17 10.01 -7.73
N ALA A 130 0.02 10.62 -8.91
CA ALA A 130 -0.87 10.46 -10.06
C ALA A 130 -1.06 8.99 -10.48
N THR A 131 -0.06 8.13 -10.24
CA THR A 131 -0.12 6.70 -10.56
C THR A 131 -1.19 5.95 -9.76
N VAL A 132 -1.56 6.46 -8.58
CA VAL A 132 -2.63 5.93 -7.74
C VAL A 132 -3.98 5.98 -8.47
N LEU A 133 -4.21 6.99 -9.31
CA LEU A 133 -5.44 7.14 -10.09
C LEU A 133 -5.32 6.66 -11.54
N SER A 134 -4.26 5.93 -11.89
CA SER A 134 -4.00 5.49 -13.27
C SER A 134 -5.12 4.62 -13.87
N ARG A 135 -5.87 3.90 -13.02
CA ARG A 135 -7.00 3.05 -13.44
C ARG A 135 -8.38 3.67 -13.24
N VAL A 136 -8.46 4.82 -12.59
CA VAL A 136 -9.74 5.50 -12.33
C VAL A 136 -10.16 6.19 -13.63
N THR A 137 -11.18 5.66 -14.30
CA THR A 137 -11.69 6.21 -15.57
C THR A 137 -12.82 7.21 -15.36
N ASP A 138 -13.57 7.11 -14.26
CA ASP A 138 -14.81 7.85 -14.02
C ASP A 138 -14.92 8.42 -12.60
N ILE A 139 -16.01 9.14 -12.31
CA ILE A 139 -16.34 9.67 -10.95
C ILE A 139 -16.76 8.55 -9.99
N ALA A 140 -17.28 7.45 -10.53
CA ALA A 140 -17.54 6.18 -9.85
C ALA A 140 -17.30 5.08 -10.90
N PRO A 141 -16.70 3.92 -10.58
CA PRO A 141 -16.52 3.32 -9.25
C PRO A 141 -15.24 3.76 -8.51
N TRP A 142 -15.17 3.45 -7.21
CA TRP A 142 -13.98 3.67 -6.36
C TRP A 142 -12.85 2.64 -6.64
N ASP A 143 -13.01 1.86 -7.71
CA ASP A 143 -12.05 0.85 -8.14
C ASP A 143 -10.70 1.50 -8.45
N GLY A 144 -9.63 0.95 -7.88
CA GLY A 144 -8.28 1.48 -8.04
C GLY A 144 -7.91 2.62 -7.09
N VAL A 145 -8.84 3.16 -6.29
CA VAL A 145 -8.49 4.09 -5.20
C VAL A 145 -7.95 3.29 -4.01
N PRO A 146 -6.86 3.72 -3.34
CA PRO A 146 -6.37 3.07 -2.13
C PRO A 146 -7.47 2.97 -1.08
N TYR A 147 -7.63 1.79 -0.51
CA TYR A 147 -8.70 1.49 0.43
C TYR A 147 -8.13 1.20 1.81
N PHE A 148 -8.70 1.85 2.82
CA PHE A 148 -8.35 1.67 4.22
C PHE A 148 -9.62 1.32 4.98
N GLU A 149 -9.67 0.11 5.55
CA GLU A 149 -10.81 -0.35 6.35
C GLU A 149 -10.36 -0.86 7.71
N ASP A 150 -11.05 -0.42 8.77
CA ASP A 150 -10.77 -0.82 10.15
C ASP A 150 -9.28 -0.63 10.55
N CYS A 151 -8.65 0.45 10.06
CA CYS A 151 -7.24 0.72 10.34
C CYS A 151 -7.06 1.75 11.47
N THR A 152 -6.08 1.54 12.33
CA THR A 152 -5.61 2.56 13.28
C THR A 152 -4.39 3.26 12.69
N ILE A 153 -4.43 4.58 12.54
CA ILE A 153 -3.43 5.38 11.83
C ILE A 153 -2.99 6.52 12.74
N TYR A 154 -1.68 6.62 13.01
CA TYR A 154 -1.15 7.70 13.83
C TYR A 154 0.31 7.96 13.51
N ALA A 155 0.76 9.20 13.70
CA ALA A 155 2.18 9.51 13.62
C ALA A 155 2.85 9.18 14.95
N GLN A 156 3.97 8.44 14.94
CA GLN A 156 4.78 8.29 16.15
C GLN A 156 5.51 9.59 16.50
N ARG A 157 5.86 10.38 15.49
CA ARG A 157 6.36 11.74 15.64
C ARG A 157 5.45 12.69 14.87
N PRO A 158 4.46 13.31 15.53
CA PRO A 158 3.59 14.28 14.89
C PRO A 158 4.36 15.54 14.48
N SER A 159 3.89 16.20 13.42
CA SER A 159 4.44 17.45 12.88
C SER A 159 3.31 18.21 12.18
N TYR A 160 3.40 19.54 12.14
CA TYR A 160 2.47 20.39 11.38
C TYR A 160 2.50 20.12 9.87
N TYR A 161 3.50 19.40 9.39
CA TYR A 161 3.59 18.92 8.01
C TYR A 161 3.10 17.48 7.84
N ARG A 162 2.55 16.84 8.88
CA ARG A 162 2.26 15.39 8.84
C ARG A 162 0.80 15.08 9.11
N ASP A 163 0.09 14.73 8.06
CA ASP A 163 -1.29 14.26 8.13
C ASP A 163 -1.34 12.74 8.36
N GLY A 164 -2.53 12.20 8.62
CA GLY A 164 -2.72 10.75 8.71
C GLY A 164 -2.72 10.12 7.33
N ILE A 165 -3.56 10.63 6.43
CA ILE A 165 -3.60 10.22 5.03
C ILE A 165 -3.59 11.46 4.16
N ASP A 166 -2.73 11.49 3.16
CA ASP A 166 -2.73 12.53 2.13
C ASP A 166 -3.10 11.96 0.77
N GLY A 167 -3.95 12.68 0.04
CA GLY A 167 -4.16 12.43 -1.37
C GLY A 167 -5.45 11.70 -1.72
N HIS A 168 -5.31 10.57 -2.42
CA HIS A 168 -6.42 9.75 -2.89
C HIS A 168 -6.67 8.57 -1.94
N ALA A 169 -7.87 8.47 -1.36
CA ALA A 169 -8.19 7.35 -0.48
C ALA A 169 -9.69 7.14 -0.33
N TRP A 170 -10.09 5.89 -0.14
CA TRP A 170 -11.35 5.53 0.48
C TRP A 170 -11.06 4.99 1.88
N VAL A 171 -11.52 5.72 2.89
CA VAL A 171 -11.25 5.48 4.31
C VAL A 171 -12.55 5.11 5.02
N LYS A 172 -12.62 3.92 5.59
CA LYS A 172 -13.83 3.38 6.20
C LYS A 172 -13.55 2.82 7.59
N ARG A 173 -14.25 3.31 8.61
CA ARG A 173 -14.09 2.87 10.02
C ARG A 173 -12.65 2.93 10.53
N CYS A 174 -11.85 3.86 10.02
CA CYS A 174 -10.49 4.04 10.53
C CYS A 174 -10.51 4.91 11.79
N ASN A 175 -9.56 4.65 12.69
CA ASN A 175 -9.25 5.51 13.82
C ASN A 175 -7.97 6.28 13.49
N ILE A 176 -8.06 7.61 13.38
CA ILE A 176 -6.94 8.48 13.00
C ILE A 176 -6.73 9.52 14.10
N TYR A 177 -5.52 9.57 14.66
CA TYR A 177 -5.17 10.49 15.75
C TYR A 177 -3.69 10.83 15.76
N ASN A 178 -3.31 11.84 16.56
CA ASN A 178 -1.92 12.29 16.71
C ASN A 178 -1.26 12.64 15.36
N THR A 179 -2.00 13.34 14.50
CA THR A 179 -1.59 13.85 13.19
C THR A 179 -2.08 15.29 13.05
N ASN A 180 -1.63 16.05 12.03
CA ASN A 180 -2.01 17.44 11.81
C ASN A 180 -3.49 17.58 11.37
N ASP A 181 -3.84 17.20 10.14
CA ASP A 181 -5.22 17.38 9.63
C ASP A 181 -6.05 16.08 9.62
N GLY A 182 -5.48 14.96 10.09
CA GLY A 182 -6.09 13.65 9.99
C GLY A 182 -6.09 13.11 8.56
N ILE A 183 -6.77 13.81 7.65
CA ILE A 183 -6.82 13.51 6.22
C ILE A 183 -6.70 14.79 5.38
N GLY A 184 -5.68 14.87 4.54
CA GLY A 184 -5.45 15.94 3.58
C GLY A 184 -5.93 15.58 2.16
N SER A 185 -6.82 16.39 1.59
CA SER A 185 -7.27 16.23 0.19
C SER A 185 -6.30 16.91 -0.78
N TYR A 186 -5.17 16.24 -1.06
CA TYR A 186 -4.15 16.73 -2.00
C TYR A 186 -4.19 15.99 -3.33
N ASN A 187 -3.73 16.61 -4.41
CA ASN A 187 -3.51 15.93 -5.68
C ASN A 187 -2.29 16.55 -6.36
N THR A 188 -1.29 15.73 -6.65
CA THR A 188 -0.08 16.20 -7.36
C THR A 188 -0.20 16.04 -8.88
N ASP A 189 -1.25 15.38 -9.38
CA ASP A 189 -1.55 15.31 -10.80
C ASP A 189 -2.07 16.66 -11.31
N THR A 190 -1.15 17.45 -11.86
CA THR A 190 -1.48 18.72 -12.53
C THR A 190 -1.95 18.54 -13.98
N SER A 191 -1.95 17.30 -14.50
CA SER A 191 -2.21 17.01 -15.92
C SER A 191 -3.68 16.76 -16.24
N SER A 192 -4.51 16.51 -15.22
CA SER A 192 -5.92 16.20 -15.39
C SER A 192 -6.82 17.27 -14.77
N THR A 193 -7.46 18.08 -15.61
CA THR A 193 -8.58 18.96 -15.19
C THR A 193 -9.84 18.18 -14.76
N THR A 194 -9.82 16.84 -14.89
CA THR A 194 -10.95 15.93 -14.64
C THR A 194 -10.77 15.02 -13.43
N LYS A 195 -9.55 14.83 -12.92
CA LYS A 195 -9.27 14.00 -11.76
C LYS A 195 -8.84 14.90 -10.61
N GLY A 196 -9.80 15.49 -9.89
CA GLY A 196 -9.52 16.05 -8.56
C GLY A 196 -9.03 14.98 -7.59
N SER A 197 -8.67 15.37 -6.36
CA SER A 197 -8.48 14.40 -5.27
C SER A 197 -9.70 13.48 -5.17
N ARG A 198 -9.46 12.18 -5.00
CA ARG A 198 -10.50 11.16 -4.93
C ARG A 198 -10.52 10.66 -3.50
N LEU A 199 -11.34 11.32 -2.69
CA LEU A 199 -11.39 11.08 -1.26
C LEU A 199 -12.82 10.72 -0.84
N LYS A 200 -12.96 9.61 -0.11
CA LYS A 200 -14.20 9.21 0.56
C LYS A 200 -13.88 8.79 1.97
N VAL A 201 -14.61 9.33 2.94
CA VAL A 201 -14.42 9.03 4.37
C VAL A 201 -15.77 8.64 4.96
N GLU A 202 -15.85 7.46 5.57
CA GLU A 202 -17.11 6.87 6.02
C GLU A 202 -16.95 6.19 7.39
N GLY A 203 -17.71 6.64 8.38
CA GLY A 203 -17.73 5.98 9.70
C GLY A 203 -16.39 5.99 10.44
N SER A 204 -15.46 6.87 10.07
CA SER A 204 -14.11 6.96 10.67
C SER A 204 -14.10 7.94 11.86
N TRP A 205 -13.27 7.64 12.85
CA TRP A 205 -13.06 8.48 14.02
C TRP A 205 -11.74 9.23 13.88
N ILE A 206 -11.83 10.52 13.54
CA ILE A 206 -10.68 11.41 13.41
C ILE A 206 -10.71 12.33 14.63
N HIS A 207 -9.72 12.22 15.51
CA HIS A 207 -9.74 12.88 16.81
C HIS A 207 -8.33 13.13 17.32
N GLU A 208 -8.20 13.94 18.38
CA GLU A 208 -6.91 14.20 19.05
C GLU A 208 -5.80 14.56 18.05
N LEU A 209 -6.18 15.40 17.08
CA LEU A 209 -5.25 16.01 16.14
C LEU A 209 -4.33 16.95 16.91
N ILE A 210 -3.11 17.12 16.39
CA ILE A 210 -2.19 18.07 16.98
C ILE A 210 -2.66 19.49 16.68
N TYR A 211 -2.32 20.40 17.57
CA TYR A 211 -2.50 21.83 17.38
C TYR A 211 -1.14 22.49 17.50
N TRP A 212 -0.94 23.56 16.72
CA TRP A 212 0.27 24.37 16.80
C TRP A 212 -0.13 25.80 17.18
N ALA A 213 0.52 26.34 18.20
CA ALA A 213 0.43 27.74 18.59
C ALA A 213 1.87 28.28 18.63
N PRO A 214 2.26 29.17 17.69
CA PRO A 214 3.61 29.72 17.64
C PRO A 214 3.94 30.60 18.85
#